data_AF-A0A9P6K8R8-F1
#
_entry.id   AF-A0A9P6K8R8-F1
#
_cell.length_a   1.000
_cell.length_b   1.000
_cell.length_c   1.000
_cell.angle_alpha   90.00
_cell.angle_beta   90.00
_cell.angle_gamma   90.00
#
_symmetry.space_group_name_H-M   'P 1'
#
loop_
_entity.id
_entity.type
_entity.pdbx_description
1 polymer ?
#
loop_
_entity_poly.entity_id
_entity_poly.type
_entity_poly.pdbx_seq_one_letter_code
_entity_poly.pdbx_strand_id
1 'polypeptide(L)'
;MDTISPHIPLSLIAGLTLYPALFGTLRRQRWVRDFLPLKTDQQKYYHLCNKMVASTHSTIMTITGIYLLSTVDWTKNDISTYKTQITPFLVGLELGYLTQDTVFEFYQRAAFGVGSNLILFHHVAVILGSAYYLYALTLTNPGPYFIGMLSLMNMSTPILHFRWALQSKGRTFFNSRLKRFVDTALMVTYFWCRIFGNWWMGYAIGAKLGVAWYEAPWLIGKKFTITTTTMFFMNVVWWVILAKQWVKSVKVFYFSKTPSPSSSPVGAKVRSSKKEE
;
A
#
# COMPACT_ATOMS: atom_id res chain seq x y z
N MET A 1 45.26 0.17 -2.74
CA MET A 1 43.88 0.49 -2.32
C MET A 1 43.13 0.84 -3.59
N ASP A 2 42.48 -0.15 -4.19
CA ASP A 2 41.66 0.11 -5.37
C ASP A 2 40.43 0.89 -4.92
N THR A 3 40.36 2.14 -5.36
CA THR A 3 39.17 2.96 -5.25
C THR A 3 38.12 2.36 -6.17
N ILE A 4 37.35 1.40 -5.64
CA ILE A 4 36.15 0.89 -6.31
C ILE A 4 35.20 2.08 -6.43
N SER A 5 35.21 2.72 -7.60
CA SER A 5 34.17 3.69 -7.95
C SER A 5 32.83 2.97 -7.84
N PRO A 6 31.85 3.50 -7.07
CA PRO A 6 30.57 2.84 -6.91
C PRO A 6 29.88 2.81 -8.27
N HIS A 7 29.95 1.66 -8.96
CA HIS A 7 29.27 1.45 -10.21
C HIS A 7 27.76 1.39 -9.93
N ILE A 8 27.08 2.52 -10.08
CA ILE A 8 25.61 2.58 -9.98
C ILE A 8 25.05 1.81 -11.19
N PRO A 9 24.33 0.70 -10.99
CA PRO A 9 23.82 -0.08 -12.12
C PRO A 9 22.76 0.73 -12.87
N LEU A 10 22.82 0.73 -14.21
CA LEU A 10 21.85 1.44 -15.06
C LEU A 10 20.40 1.03 -14.78
N SER A 11 20.17 -0.22 -14.40
CA SER A 11 18.86 -0.72 -13.99
C SER A 11 18.31 -0.02 -12.76
N LEU A 12 19.16 0.40 -11.81
CA LEU A 12 18.74 1.21 -10.67
C LEU A 12 18.24 2.59 -11.13
N ILE A 13 18.99 3.26 -12.00
CA ILE A 13 18.64 4.59 -12.53
C ILE A 13 17.32 4.54 -13.32
N ALA A 14 17.15 3.50 -14.15
CA ALA A 14 15.90 3.26 -14.87
C ALA A 14 14.72 3.07 -13.91
N GLY A 15 14.90 2.29 -12.84
CA GLY A 15 13.87 2.09 -11.80
C GLY A 15 13.49 3.39 -11.09
N LEU A 16 14.46 4.23 -10.77
CA LEU A 16 14.25 5.51 -10.07
C LEU A 16 13.44 6.52 -10.87
N THR A 17 13.57 6.51 -12.20
CA THR A 17 12.98 7.54 -13.08
C THR A 17 11.62 7.13 -13.66
N LEU A 18 11.30 5.83 -13.65
CA LEU A 18 10.10 5.29 -14.29
C LEU A 18 8.80 5.90 -13.74
N TYR A 19 8.60 5.90 -12.42
CA TYR A 19 7.36 6.36 -11.80
C TYR A 19 7.16 7.89 -11.82
N PRO A 20 8.21 8.71 -11.57
CA PRO A 20 8.13 10.14 -11.85
C PRO A 20 7.73 10.47 -13.30
N ALA A 21 8.30 9.76 -14.28
CA ALA A 21 7.97 9.94 -15.70
C ALA A 21 6.53 9.51 -16.01
N LEU A 22 6.08 8.39 -15.43
CA LEU A 22 4.70 7.92 -15.56
C LEU A 22 3.71 8.94 -14.98
N PHE A 23 3.97 9.49 -13.80
CA PHE A 23 3.15 10.54 -13.21
C PHE A 23 3.06 11.77 -14.12
N GLY A 24 4.22 12.22 -14.63
CA GLY A 24 4.32 13.35 -15.55
C GLY A 24 3.60 13.14 -16.88
N THR A 25 3.50 11.88 -17.34
CA THR A 25 2.73 11.49 -18.52
C THR A 25 1.23 11.47 -18.21
N LEU A 26 0.82 10.78 -17.15
CA LEU A 26 -0.59 10.63 -16.76
C LEU A 26 -1.27 11.99 -16.52
N ARG A 27 -0.59 12.96 -15.89
CA ARG A 27 -1.15 14.29 -15.64
C ARG A 27 -1.51 15.06 -16.93
N ARG A 28 -0.92 14.67 -18.07
CA ARG A 28 -1.15 15.31 -19.38
C ARG A 28 -2.27 14.64 -20.17
N GLN A 29 -2.74 13.47 -19.73
CA GLN A 29 -3.72 12.67 -20.47
C GLN A 29 -5.16 13.10 -20.12
N ARG A 30 -5.93 13.50 -21.14
CA ARG A 30 -7.33 13.94 -20.96
C ARG A 30 -8.22 12.86 -20.37
N TRP A 31 -8.06 11.61 -20.81
CA TRP A 31 -8.87 10.49 -20.34
C TRP A 31 -8.75 10.23 -18.82
N VAL A 32 -7.62 10.59 -18.21
CA VAL A 32 -7.43 10.48 -16.75
C VAL A 32 -8.33 11.49 -16.04
N ARG A 33 -8.49 12.69 -16.60
CA ARG A 33 -9.39 13.72 -16.08
C ARG A 33 -10.85 13.29 -16.24
N ASP A 34 -11.18 12.70 -17.38
CA ASP A 34 -12.53 12.24 -17.72
C ASP A 34 -13.00 11.04 -16.87
N PHE A 35 -12.07 10.36 -16.18
CA PHE A 35 -12.40 9.29 -15.24
C PHE A 35 -13.14 9.78 -14.00
N LEU A 36 -12.92 11.05 -13.61
CA LEU A 36 -13.54 11.69 -12.45
C LEU A 36 -14.79 12.48 -12.87
N PRO A 37 -15.74 12.70 -11.95
CA PRO A 37 -16.88 13.58 -12.22
C PRO A 37 -16.45 14.98 -12.70
N LEU A 38 -17.23 15.60 -13.60
CA LEU A 38 -16.91 16.89 -14.26
C LEU A 38 -16.55 18.03 -13.30
N LYS A 39 -17.10 18.03 -12.07
CA LYS A 39 -16.86 19.05 -11.04
C LYS A 39 -15.80 18.66 -10.01
N THR A 40 -14.91 17.74 -10.35
CA THR A 40 -13.88 17.26 -9.42
C THR A 40 -12.77 18.31 -9.28
N ASP A 41 -12.41 18.60 -8.04
CA ASP A 41 -11.30 19.51 -7.72
C ASP A 41 -9.96 19.00 -8.27
N GLN A 42 -9.02 19.94 -8.41
CA GLN A 42 -7.67 19.64 -8.89
C GLN A 42 -6.95 18.65 -7.96
N GLN A 43 -7.20 18.71 -6.65
CA GLN A 43 -6.57 17.84 -5.66
C GLN A 43 -6.86 16.35 -5.91
N LYS A 44 -8.12 16.00 -6.17
CA LYS A 44 -8.57 14.63 -6.51
C LYS A 44 -8.02 14.15 -7.85
N TYR A 45 -7.87 15.05 -8.84
CA TYR A 45 -7.25 14.69 -10.12
C TYR A 45 -5.77 14.29 -9.93
N TYR A 46 -5.01 15.10 -9.17
CA TYR A 46 -3.63 14.78 -8.82
C TYR A 46 -3.54 13.49 -7.99
N HIS A 47 -4.49 13.27 -7.08
CA HIS A 47 -4.56 12.05 -6.27
C HIS A 47 -4.90 10.81 -7.12
N LEU A 48 -5.74 10.92 -8.15
CA LEU A 48 -5.99 9.85 -9.11
C LEU A 48 -4.71 9.50 -9.88
N CYS A 49 -3.99 10.50 -10.41
CA CYS A 49 -2.71 10.28 -11.10
C CYS A 49 -1.73 9.51 -10.20
N ASN A 50 -1.59 9.94 -8.93
CA ASN A 50 -0.73 9.26 -7.97
C ASN A 50 -1.16 7.82 -7.70
N LYS A 51 -2.47 7.57 -7.54
CA LYS A 51 -3.00 6.21 -7.35
C LYS A 51 -2.82 5.30 -8.55
N MET A 52 -2.85 5.84 -9.77
CA MET A 52 -2.58 5.07 -10.97
C MET A 52 -1.10 4.66 -11.05
N VAL A 53 -0.18 5.57 -10.71
CA VAL A 53 1.25 5.26 -10.59
C VAL A 53 1.46 4.20 -9.52
N ALA A 54 0.92 4.40 -8.32
CA ALA A 54 1.04 3.47 -7.22
C ALA A 54 0.42 2.09 -7.51
N SER A 55 -0.71 2.03 -8.25
CA SER A 55 -1.31 0.77 -8.69
C SER A 55 -0.45 0.05 -9.73
N THR A 56 0.17 0.80 -10.63
CA THR A 56 1.12 0.26 -11.63
C THR A 56 2.35 -0.31 -10.92
N HIS A 57 2.94 0.48 -10.03
CA HIS A 57 4.07 0.07 -9.20
C HIS A 57 3.78 -1.21 -8.43
N SER A 58 2.68 -1.20 -7.67
CA SER A 58 2.33 -2.34 -6.83
C SER A 58 2.00 -3.60 -7.62
N THR A 59 1.42 -3.48 -8.82
CA THR A 59 1.18 -4.61 -9.71
C THR A 59 2.50 -5.21 -10.21
N ILE A 60 3.43 -4.36 -10.66
CA ILE A 60 4.77 -4.80 -11.11
C ILE A 60 5.48 -5.50 -9.96
N MET A 61 5.55 -4.87 -8.78
CA MET A 61 6.20 -5.44 -7.59
C MET A 61 5.55 -6.76 -7.14
N THR A 62 4.23 -6.89 -7.24
CA THR A 62 3.54 -8.14 -6.89
C THR A 62 3.94 -9.27 -7.84
N ILE A 63 3.90 -9.02 -9.15
CA ILE A 63 4.25 -10.02 -10.17
C ILE A 63 5.71 -10.44 -10.04
N THR A 64 6.63 -9.47 -9.90
CA THR A 64 8.06 -9.77 -9.75
C THR A 64 8.35 -10.43 -8.41
N GLY A 65 7.62 -10.09 -7.35
CA GLY A 65 7.70 -10.75 -6.05
C GLY A 65 7.30 -12.23 -6.12
N ILE A 66 6.16 -12.54 -6.78
CA ILE A 66 5.73 -13.92 -7.03
C ILE A 66 6.77 -14.68 -7.84
N TYR A 67 7.30 -14.06 -8.91
CA TYR A 67 8.35 -14.65 -9.73
C TYR A 67 9.57 -15.00 -8.88
N LEU A 68 10.10 -14.04 -8.11
CA LEU A 68 11.27 -14.25 -7.26
C LEU A 68 11.06 -15.39 -6.28
N LEU A 69 9.91 -15.42 -5.59
CA LEU A 69 9.56 -16.46 -4.63
C LEU A 69 9.43 -17.85 -5.28
N SER A 70 8.94 -17.90 -6.51
CA SER A 70 8.81 -19.14 -7.28
C SER A 70 10.16 -19.66 -7.79
N THR A 71 11.15 -18.77 -7.95
CA THR A 71 12.49 -19.09 -8.45
C THR A 71 13.57 -19.08 -7.37
N VAL A 72 13.20 -19.02 -6.10
CA VAL A 72 14.19 -19.06 -5.01
C VAL A 72 14.95 -20.38 -5.06
N ASP A 73 16.26 -20.29 -5.09
CA ASP A 73 17.14 -21.44 -4.90
C ASP A 73 17.12 -21.85 -3.42
N TRP A 74 16.29 -22.85 -3.11
CA TRP A 74 16.17 -23.43 -1.79
C TRP A 74 17.34 -24.35 -1.43
N THR A 75 18.30 -24.61 -2.31
CA THR A 75 19.50 -25.40 -1.95
C THR A 75 20.50 -24.58 -1.14
N LYS A 76 20.40 -23.24 -1.19
CA LYS A 76 21.27 -22.35 -0.43
C LYS A 76 20.97 -22.39 1.06
N ASN A 77 22.03 -22.33 1.85
CA ASN A 77 21.97 -22.27 3.32
C ASN A 77 21.37 -20.94 3.80
N ASP A 78 21.62 -19.85 3.09
CA ASP A 78 21.02 -18.56 3.36
C ASP A 78 20.23 -18.05 2.14
N ILE A 79 18.91 -18.15 2.23
CA ILE A 79 17.99 -17.63 1.20
C ILE A 79 17.77 -16.12 1.30
N SER A 80 18.23 -15.51 2.41
CA SER A 80 18.14 -14.08 2.69
C SER A 80 19.33 -13.30 2.18
N THR A 81 20.43 -13.97 1.79
CA THR A 81 21.61 -13.33 1.23
C THR A 81 22.16 -14.08 0.01
N TYR A 82 21.86 -13.59 -1.20
CA TYR A 82 22.61 -13.91 -2.42
C TYR A 82 22.17 -13.00 -3.57
N LYS A 83 23.08 -12.81 -4.53
CA LYS A 83 22.88 -11.87 -5.63
C LYS A 83 21.93 -12.43 -6.70
N THR A 84 21.05 -11.58 -7.19
CA THR A 84 20.34 -11.79 -8.47
C THR A 84 20.44 -10.53 -9.32
N GLN A 85 20.42 -10.67 -10.64
CA GLN A 85 20.56 -9.54 -11.55
C GLN A 85 19.34 -8.59 -11.53
N ILE A 86 18.18 -9.07 -11.09
CA ILE A 86 16.93 -8.29 -11.04
C ILE A 86 16.81 -7.45 -9.75
N THR A 87 17.50 -7.82 -8.66
CA THR A 87 17.38 -7.12 -7.37
C THR A 87 17.64 -5.61 -7.47
N PRO A 88 18.71 -5.12 -8.15
CA PRO A 88 18.96 -3.68 -8.25
C PRO A 88 17.84 -2.91 -8.97
N PHE A 89 17.22 -3.52 -9.98
CA PHE A 89 16.09 -2.91 -10.69
C PHE A 89 14.88 -2.76 -9.77
N LEU A 90 14.52 -3.81 -9.02
CA LEU A 90 13.36 -3.78 -8.11
C LEU A 90 13.54 -2.80 -6.97
N VAL A 91 14.74 -2.71 -6.40
CA VAL A 91 15.03 -1.70 -5.37
C VAL A 91 14.97 -0.29 -5.96
N GLY A 92 15.43 -0.11 -7.21
CA GLY A 92 15.27 1.16 -7.93
C GLY A 92 13.81 1.55 -8.13
N LEU A 93 12.96 0.58 -8.50
CA LEU A 93 11.52 0.79 -8.64
C LEU A 93 10.87 1.18 -7.30
N GLU A 94 11.17 0.46 -6.22
CA GLU A 94 10.65 0.76 -4.88
C GLU A 94 11.07 2.15 -4.41
N LEU A 95 12.38 2.48 -4.50
CA LEU A 95 12.87 3.79 -4.08
C LEU A 95 12.30 4.92 -4.95
N GLY A 96 12.25 4.72 -6.27
CA GLY A 96 11.73 5.72 -7.21
C GLY A 96 10.26 6.03 -6.94
N TYR A 97 9.46 4.99 -6.70
CA TYR A 97 8.06 5.14 -6.30
C TYR A 97 7.92 5.87 -4.96
N LEU A 98 8.59 5.39 -3.90
CA LEU A 98 8.47 5.97 -2.56
C LEU A 98 8.92 7.43 -2.52
N THR A 99 9.99 7.76 -3.24
CA THR A 99 10.47 9.14 -3.37
C THR A 99 9.40 10.01 -4.04
N GLN A 100 8.85 9.56 -5.16
CA GLN A 100 7.79 10.25 -5.87
C GLN A 100 6.55 10.44 -4.98
N ASP A 101 6.10 9.40 -4.29
CA ASP A 101 4.89 9.40 -3.45
C ASP A 101 5.07 10.32 -2.22
N THR A 102 6.28 10.37 -1.67
CA THR A 102 6.64 11.28 -0.58
C THR A 102 6.67 12.73 -1.01
N VAL A 103 7.28 13.03 -2.17
CA VAL A 103 7.25 14.37 -2.76
C VAL A 103 5.80 14.79 -3.04
N PHE A 104 4.96 13.87 -3.49
CA PHE A 104 3.55 14.11 -3.71
C PHE A 104 2.81 14.46 -2.41
N GLU A 105 3.04 13.75 -1.31
CA GLU A 105 2.45 14.08 0.01
C GLU A 105 2.87 15.46 0.51
N PHE A 106 4.15 15.84 0.34
CA PHE A 106 4.60 17.19 0.65
C PHE A 106 3.92 18.25 -0.23
N TYR A 107 3.79 17.98 -1.53
CA TYR A 107 3.06 18.85 -2.46
C TYR A 107 1.59 19.00 -2.04
N GLN A 108 0.90 17.92 -1.65
CA GLN A 108 -0.49 18.00 -1.21
C GLN A 108 -0.67 18.91 0.01
N ARG A 109 0.27 18.83 0.96
CA ARG A 109 0.27 19.70 2.15
C ARG A 109 0.49 21.16 1.78
N ALA A 110 1.50 21.43 0.95
CA ALA A 110 1.86 22.79 0.57
C ALA A 110 0.81 23.45 -0.32
N ALA A 111 0.27 22.73 -1.30
CA ALA A 111 -0.63 23.29 -2.31
C ALA A 111 -2.11 23.28 -1.90
N PHE A 112 -2.54 22.31 -1.08
CA PHE A 112 -3.96 22.13 -0.75
C PHE A 112 -4.25 22.12 0.76
N GLY A 113 -3.24 22.22 1.62
CA GLY A 113 -3.43 22.18 3.08
C GLY A 113 -3.95 20.84 3.62
N VAL A 114 -3.83 19.77 2.83
CA VAL A 114 -4.28 18.41 3.21
C VAL A 114 -3.10 17.46 3.32
N GLY A 115 -3.16 16.53 4.26
CA GLY A 115 -2.15 15.50 4.41
C GLY A 115 -2.33 14.70 5.69
N SER A 116 -1.68 13.55 5.78
CA SER A 116 -1.72 12.70 6.97
C SER A 116 -0.32 12.56 7.57
N ASN A 117 -0.17 12.90 8.85
CA ASN A 117 1.09 12.67 9.58
C ASN A 117 1.43 11.19 9.68
N LEU A 118 0.42 10.32 9.73
CA LEU A 118 0.61 8.87 9.71
C LEU A 118 1.18 8.41 8.36
N ILE A 119 0.69 8.94 7.24
CA ILE A 119 1.21 8.61 5.90
C ILE A 119 2.62 9.17 5.74
N LEU A 120 2.88 10.40 6.18
CA LEU A 120 4.22 10.98 6.11
C LEU A 120 5.23 10.18 6.95
N PHE A 121 4.87 9.83 8.18
CA PHE A 121 5.70 8.95 9.03
C PHE A 121 5.93 7.59 8.37
N HIS A 122 4.90 7.01 7.74
CA HIS A 122 5.02 5.77 6.98
C HIS A 122 6.04 5.90 5.86
N HIS A 123 5.92 6.95 5.06
CA HIS A 123 6.79 7.16 3.92
C HIS A 123 8.24 7.40 4.36
N VAL A 124 8.47 8.20 5.41
CA VAL A 124 9.81 8.39 5.98
C VAL A 124 10.38 7.07 6.51
N ALA A 125 9.59 6.28 7.26
CA ALA A 125 10.05 5.00 7.77
C ALA A 125 10.39 4.01 6.64
N VAL A 126 9.58 3.96 5.59
CA VAL A 126 9.81 3.08 4.44
C VAL A 126 10.95 3.59 3.55
N ILE A 127 11.14 4.90 3.40
CA ILE A 127 12.31 5.48 2.72
C ILE A 127 13.59 5.16 3.49
N LEU A 128 13.61 5.32 4.81
CA LEU A 128 14.77 4.95 5.62
C LEU A 128 15.06 3.45 5.52
N GLY A 129 14.02 2.61 5.49
CA GLY A 129 14.14 1.19 5.22
C GLY A 129 14.66 0.87 3.80
N SER A 130 14.23 1.63 2.79
CA SER A 130 14.59 1.41 1.37
C SER A 130 15.99 1.94 1.03
N ALA A 131 16.36 3.09 1.60
CA ALA A 131 17.73 3.60 1.59
C ALA A 131 18.70 2.61 2.24
N TYR A 132 18.23 1.89 3.26
CA TYR A 132 18.98 0.80 3.86
C TYR A 132 19.05 -0.44 2.95
N TYR A 133 18.01 -0.79 2.18
CA TYR A 133 18.12 -1.83 1.15
C TYR A 133 19.14 -1.48 0.07
N LEU A 134 19.26 -0.19 -0.31
CA LEU A 134 20.32 0.29 -1.19
C LEU A 134 21.72 0.15 -0.59
N TYR A 135 21.87 0.39 0.71
CA TYR A 135 23.12 0.13 1.42
C TYR A 135 23.43 -1.37 1.58
N ALA A 136 22.41 -2.21 1.78
CA ALA A 136 22.58 -3.66 1.84
C ALA A 136 22.94 -4.25 0.47
N LEU A 137 22.42 -3.69 -0.63
CA LEU A 137 22.81 -4.03 -2.01
C LEU A 137 24.31 -3.84 -2.28
N THR A 138 24.98 -2.91 -1.60
CA THR A 138 26.40 -2.63 -1.82
C THR A 138 27.34 -3.51 -0.99
N LEU A 139 26.87 -4.13 0.10
CA LEU A 139 27.72 -4.93 1.00
C LEU A 139 27.41 -6.43 0.96
N THR A 140 26.14 -6.83 1.13
CA THR A 140 25.74 -8.24 1.34
C THR A 140 24.69 -8.75 0.35
N ASN A 141 24.00 -7.85 -0.37
CA ASN A 141 22.84 -8.10 -1.26
C ASN A 141 21.68 -8.89 -0.61
N PRO A 142 20.52 -8.27 -0.35
CA PRO A 142 19.35 -9.01 0.09
C PRO A 142 18.95 -10.04 -0.97
N GLY A 143 18.80 -11.28 -0.50
CA GLY A 143 18.43 -12.44 -1.29
C GLY A 143 17.02 -12.30 -1.90
N PRO A 144 16.75 -13.00 -3.01
CA PRO A 144 15.50 -12.90 -3.74
C PRO A 144 14.28 -13.35 -2.94
N TYR A 145 14.44 -14.24 -1.94
CA TYR A 145 13.34 -14.60 -1.06
C TYR A 145 12.85 -13.40 -0.26
N PHE A 146 13.78 -12.70 0.40
CA PHE A 146 13.45 -11.55 1.23
C PHE A 146 12.86 -10.40 0.39
N ILE A 147 13.46 -10.10 -0.76
CA ILE A 147 12.95 -9.09 -1.69
C ILE A 147 11.58 -9.49 -2.27
N GLY A 148 11.39 -10.77 -2.56
CA GLY A 148 10.11 -11.30 -3.03
C GLY A 148 9.00 -11.13 -2.00
N MET A 149 9.27 -11.46 -0.73
CA MET A 149 8.33 -11.28 0.38
C MET A 149 7.96 -9.81 0.61
N LEU A 150 8.95 -8.90 0.56
CA LEU A 150 8.67 -7.46 0.63
C LEU A 150 7.85 -6.97 -0.56
N SER A 151 8.19 -7.42 -1.76
CA SER A 151 7.49 -7.02 -2.98
C SER A 151 6.03 -7.50 -2.95
N LEU A 152 5.76 -8.68 -2.38
CA LEU A 152 4.40 -9.17 -2.16
C LEU A 152 3.55 -8.28 -1.28
N MET A 153 4.13 -7.48 -0.36
CA MET A 153 3.38 -6.54 0.48
C MET A 153 2.58 -5.54 -0.38
N ASN A 154 3.02 -5.28 -1.62
CA ASN A 154 2.32 -4.42 -2.55
C ASN A 154 1.01 -5.02 -3.09
N MET A 155 0.75 -6.32 -2.94
CA MET A 155 -0.41 -7.01 -3.53
C MET A 155 -1.77 -6.43 -3.10
N SER A 156 -1.87 -5.87 -1.89
CA SER A 156 -3.12 -5.26 -1.42
C SER A 156 -3.38 -3.86 -2.02
N THR A 157 -2.36 -3.19 -2.54
CA THR A 157 -2.42 -1.78 -2.96
C THR A 157 -3.33 -1.55 -4.18
N PRO A 158 -3.31 -2.39 -5.24
CA PRO A 158 -4.25 -2.25 -6.36
C PRO A 158 -5.71 -2.35 -5.90
N ILE A 159 -6.02 -3.25 -4.97
CA ILE A 159 -7.37 -3.41 -4.41
C ILE A 159 -7.77 -2.16 -3.62
N LEU A 160 -6.84 -1.61 -2.82
CA LEU A 160 -7.06 -0.38 -2.06
C LEU A 160 -7.38 0.82 -2.98
N HIS A 161 -6.65 0.95 -4.10
CA HIS A 161 -6.86 2.02 -5.06
C HIS A 161 -8.10 1.82 -5.92
N PHE A 162 -8.40 0.57 -6.30
CA PHE A 162 -9.66 0.23 -6.95
C PHE A 162 -10.85 0.60 -6.06
N ARG A 163 -10.79 0.26 -4.76
CA ARG A 163 -11.80 0.68 -3.77
C ARG A 163 -11.97 2.20 -3.75
N TRP A 164 -10.87 2.94 -3.68
CA TRP A 164 -10.92 4.40 -3.70
C TRP A 164 -11.55 4.94 -4.98
N ALA A 165 -11.19 4.39 -6.14
CA ALA A 165 -11.74 4.80 -7.43
C ALA A 165 -13.25 4.59 -7.49
N LEU A 166 -13.76 3.47 -6.97
CA LEU A 166 -15.19 3.21 -6.86
C LEU A 166 -15.90 4.19 -5.91
N GLN A 167 -15.27 4.52 -4.78
CA GLN A 167 -15.80 5.51 -3.83
C GLN A 167 -15.86 6.92 -4.44
N SER A 168 -14.86 7.29 -5.23
CA SER A 168 -14.79 8.58 -5.92
C SER A 168 -15.88 8.74 -7.00
N LYS A 169 -16.47 7.65 -7.49
CA LYS A 169 -17.53 7.67 -8.51
C LYS A 169 -18.95 7.82 -7.96
N GLY A 170 -19.19 7.74 -6.64
CA GLY A 170 -20.45 8.20 -6.04
C GLY A 170 -21.10 7.27 -4.99
N ARG A 171 -22.30 7.69 -4.55
CA ARG A 171 -23.01 7.15 -3.36
C ARG A 171 -23.46 5.69 -3.50
N THR A 172 -23.69 5.19 -4.71
CA THR A 172 -24.20 3.83 -4.98
C THR A 172 -23.25 2.73 -4.51
N PHE A 173 -21.94 3.00 -4.44
CA PHE A 173 -20.97 2.03 -3.93
C PHE A 173 -21.11 1.81 -2.40
N PHE A 174 -21.48 2.83 -1.63
CA PHE A 174 -21.35 2.84 -0.16
C PHE A 174 -22.16 1.76 0.57
N ASN A 175 -23.25 1.27 -0.01
CA ASN A 175 -24.08 0.20 0.57
C ASN A 175 -24.22 -1.04 -0.34
N SER A 176 -23.28 -1.25 -1.25
CA SER A 176 -23.36 -2.30 -2.28
C SER A 176 -22.70 -3.64 -1.87
N ARG A 177 -23.15 -4.75 -2.47
CA ARG A 177 -22.49 -6.07 -2.35
C ARG A 177 -21.04 -6.01 -2.85
N LEU A 178 -20.82 -5.26 -3.93
CA LEU A 178 -19.50 -5.01 -4.50
C LEU A 178 -18.55 -4.37 -3.49
N LYS A 179 -18.99 -3.35 -2.74
CA LYS A 179 -18.15 -2.74 -1.69
C LYS A 179 -17.70 -3.74 -0.64
N ARG A 180 -18.61 -4.59 -0.17
CA ARG A 180 -18.27 -5.62 0.84
C ARG A 180 -17.30 -6.64 0.27
N PHE A 181 -17.49 -7.07 -0.97
CA PHE A 181 -16.54 -7.94 -1.65
C PHE A 181 -15.15 -7.29 -1.71
N VAL A 182 -15.06 -6.05 -2.19
CA VAL A 182 -13.79 -5.31 -2.31
C VAL A 182 -13.15 -5.08 -0.93
N ASP A 183 -13.92 -4.68 0.09
CA ASP A 183 -13.38 -4.49 1.45
C ASP A 183 -12.90 -5.80 2.07
N THR A 184 -13.60 -6.91 1.83
CA THR A 184 -13.21 -8.23 2.32
C THR A 184 -11.95 -8.71 1.60
N ALA A 185 -11.91 -8.61 0.27
CA ALA A 185 -10.74 -8.93 -0.53
C ALA A 185 -9.52 -8.11 -0.11
N LEU A 186 -9.70 -6.80 0.13
CA LEU A 186 -8.64 -5.94 0.63
C LEU A 186 -8.15 -6.39 2.01
N MET A 187 -9.05 -6.65 2.95
CA MET A 187 -8.71 -7.04 4.33
C MET A 187 -7.96 -8.38 4.37
N VAL A 188 -8.44 -9.39 3.62
CA VAL A 188 -7.79 -10.70 3.52
C VAL A 188 -6.42 -10.57 2.85
N THR A 189 -6.36 -9.90 1.69
CA THR A 189 -5.12 -9.75 0.93
C THR A 189 -4.07 -8.99 1.74
N TYR A 190 -4.48 -7.90 2.40
CA TYR A 190 -3.60 -7.10 3.26
C TYR A 190 -3.03 -7.93 4.41
N PHE A 191 -3.89 -8.68 5.11
CA PHE A 191 -3.44 -9.59 6.17
C PHE A 191 -2.42 -10.59 5.63
N TRP A 192 -2.75 -11.24 4.52
CA TRP A 192 -1.92 -12.29 3.93
C TRP A 192 -0.54 -11.76 3.54
N CYS A 193 -0.46 -10.67 2.78
CA CYS A 193 0.82 -10.22 2.24
C CYS A 193 1.64 -9.33 3.19
N ARG A 194 1.02 -8.66 4.18
CA ARG A 194 1.73 -7.71 5.06
C ARG A 194 1.89 -8.15 6.51
N ILE A 195 1.05 -9.07 6.99
CA ILE A 195 1.14 -9.57 8.37
C ILE A 195 1.60 -11.03 8.34
N PHE A 196 0.81 -11.91 7.74
CA PHE A 196 1.14 -13.33 7.65
C PHE A 196 2.43 -13.55 6.87
N GLY A 197 2.61 -12.87 5.73
CA GLY A 197 3.84 -12.93 4.94
C GLY A 197 5.09 -12.56 5.75
N ASN A 198 5.03 -11.52 6.58
CA ASN A 198 6.17 -11.13 7.43
C ASN A 198 6.49 -12.20 8.48
N TRP A 199 5.47 -12.81 9.09
CA TRP A 199 5.66 -13.93 10.01
C TRP A 199 6.27 -15.14 9.28
N TRP A 200 5.72 -15.50 8.12
CA TRP A 200 6.18 -16.61 7.29
C TRP A 200 7.64 -16.43 6.83
N MET A 201 8.03 -15.20 6.50
CA MET A 201 9.41 -14.86 6.16
C MET A 201 10.35 -15.19 7.33
N GLY A 202 10.01 -14.78 8.55
CA GLY A 202 10.79 -15.10 9.75
C GLY A 202 10.87 -16.60 10.03
N TYR A 203 9.76 -17.31 9.84
CA TYR A 203 9.71 -18.78 9.98
C TYR A 203 10.63 -19.49 8.98
N ALA A 204 10.55 -19.16 7.69
CA ALA A 204 11.39 -19.78 6.66
C ALA A 204 12.88 -19.49 6.84
N ILE A 205 13.23 -18.25 7.23
CA ILE A 205 14.62 -17.89 7.52
C ILE A 205 15.11 -18.63 8.78
N GLY A 206 14.31 -18.70 9.85
CA GLY A 206 14.65 -19.45 11.06
C GLY A 206 14.91 -20.92 10.76
N ALA A 207 14.02 -21.57 10.01
CA ALA A 207 14.19 -22.96 9.57
C ALA A 207 15.48 -23.17 8.76
N LYS A 208 15.87 -22.21 7.92
CA LYS A 208 17.11 -22.28 7.13
C LYS A 208 18.37 -22.10 7.97
N LEU A 209 18.31 -21.23 8.97
CA LEU A 209 19.42 -20.97 9.89
C LEU A 209 19.49 -21.99 11.04
N GLY A 210 18.52 -22.91 11.14
CA GLY A 210 18.45 -23.90 12.22
C GLY A 210 18.08 -23.31 13.58
N VAL A 211 17.37 -22.17 13.59
CA VAL A 211 16.98 -21.44 14.81
C VAL A 211 15.47 -21.25 14.89
N ALA A 212 14.97 -20.84 16.05
CA ALA A 212 13.56 -20.51 16.17
C ALA A 212 13.19 -19.26 15.37
N TRP A 213 11.95 -19.18 14.88
CA TRP A 213 11.49 -18.08 14.03
C TRP A 213 11.60 -16.69 14.70
N TYR A 214 11.51 -16.63 16.03
CA TYR A 214 11.65 -15.38 16.80
C TYR A 214 13.13 -14.96 17.01
N GLU A 215 14.06 -15.86 16.73
CA GLU A 215 15.51 -15.61 16.81
C GLU A 215 16.06 -15.08 15.48
N ALA A 216 15.46 -15.51 14.36
CA ALA A 216 15.87 -15.12 13.01
C ALA A 216 16.05 -13.60 12.80
N PRO A 217 15.17 -12.70 13.30
CA PRO A 217 15.34 -11.26 13.10
C PRO A 217 16.62 -10.70 13.73
N TRP A 218 17.13 -11.32 14.80
CA TRP A 218 18.34 -10.87 15.48
C TRP A 218 19.62 -11.30 14.77
N LEU A 219 19.54 -12.38 13.98
CA LEU A 219 20.68 -12.93 13.22
C LEU A 219 20.91 -12.21 11.89
N ILE A 220 19.85 -11.68 11.28
CA ILE A 220 19.94 -10.90 10.03
C ILE A 220 20.62 -9.53 10.29
N GLY A 221 20.60 -9.06 11.54
CA GLY A 221 21.31 -7.87 12.02
C GLY A 221 20.37 -6.79 12.56
N LYS A 222 20.80 -6.08 13.62
CA LYS A 222 19.98 -5.10 14.38
C LYS A 222 19.22 -4.09 13.51
N LYS A 223 19.84 -3.65 12.42
CA LYS A 223 19.25 -2.66 11.51
C LYS A 223 18.08 -3.24 10.71
N PHE A 224 18.20 -4.47 10.20
CA PHE A 224 17.09 -5.21 9.56
C PHE A 224 15.95 -5.44 10.55
N THR A 225 16.29 -5.84 11.78
CA THR A 225 15.29 -6.02 12.85
C THR A 225 14.47 -4.75 13.07
N ILE A 226 15.11 -3.58 13.18
CA ILE A 226 14.42 -2.30 13.41
C ILE A 226 13.50 -1.94 12.24
N THR A 227 14.00 -2.01 11.00
CA THR A 227 13.21 -1.68 9.81
C THR A 227 12.01 -2.62 9.67
N THR A 228 12.24 -3.94 9.72
CA THR A 228 11.17 -4.94 9.56
C THR A 228 10.16 -4.86 10.70
N THR A 229 10.60 -4.65 11.95
CA THR A 229 9.70 -4.47 13.10
C THR A 229 8.85 -3.21 12.96
N THR A 230 9.47 -2.09 12.55
CA THR A 230 8.76 -0.83 12.32
C THR A 230 7.70 -1.02 11.23
N MET A 231 8.07 -1.60 10.08
CA MET A 231 7.13 -1.89 9.01
C MET A 231 6.00 -2.81 9.47
N PHE A 232 6.32 -3.89 10.20
CA PHE A 232 5.32 -4.82 10.73
C PHE A 232 4.31 -4.10 11.63
N PHE A 233 4.79 -3.32 12.60
CA PHE A 233 3.92 -2.56 13.50
C PHE A 233 2.99 -1.62 12.73
N MET A 234 3.52 -0.87 11.76
CA MET A 234 2.71 0.01 10.92
C MET A 234 1.65 -0.75 10.13
N ASN A 235 1.99 -1.91 9.56
CA ASN A 235 1.03 -2.73 8.84
C ASN A 235 -0.06 -3.29 9.76
N VAL A 236 0.27 -3.67 11.00
CA VAL A 236 -0.73 -4.07 12.00
C VAL A 236 -1.69 -2.92 12.31
N VAL A 237 -1.17 -1.71 12.54
CA VAL A 237 -2.01 -0.51 12.79
C VAL A 237 -2.96 -0.26 11.62
N TRP A 238 -2.46 -0.28 10.38
CA TRP A 238 -3.29 -0.11 9.18
C TRP A 238 -4.33 -1.22 9.02
N TRP A 239 -3.96 -2.47 9.28
CA TRP A 239 -4.90 -3.58 9.23
C TRP A 239 -6.01 -3.43 10.26
N VAL A 240 -5.71 -2.99 11.49
CA VAL A 240 -6.73 -2.70 12.50
C VAL A 240 -7.67 -1.58 12.05
N ILE A 241 -7.16 -0.53 11.40
CA ILE A 241 -7.99 0.54 10.82
C ILE A 241 -8.92 -0.04 9.73
N LEU A 242 -8.40 -0.85 8.82
CA LEU A 242 -9.18 -1.51 7.77
C LEU A 242 -10.23 -2.47 8.35
N ALA A 243 -9.87 -3.25 9.37
CA ALA A 243 -10.78 -4.17 10.06
C ALA A 243 -11.93 -3.40 10.72
N LYS A 244 -11.65 -2.29 11.42
CA LYS A 244 -12.69 -1.41 11.99
C LYS A 244 -13.64 -0.88 10.91
N GLN A 245 -13.11 -0.44 9.78
CA GLN A 245 -13.91 0.03 8.64
C GLN A 245 -14.78 -1.08 8.05
N TRP A 246 -14.22 -2.28 7.90
CA TRP A 246 -14.92 -3.46 7.41
C TRP A 246 -16.05 -3.87 8.36
N VAL A 247 -15.79 -3.99 9.67
CA VAL A 247 -16.80 -4.29 10.69
C VAL A 247 -17.94 -3.27 10.65
N LYS A 248 -17.62 -1.96 10.56
CA LYS A 248 -18.65 -0.92 10.42
C LYS A 248 -19.49 -1.13 9.15
N SER A 249 -18.86 -1.45 8.03
CA SER A 249 -19.56 -1.69 6.76
C SER A 249 -20.46 -2.93 6.81
N VAL A 250 -20.05 -3.99 7.50
CA VAL A 250 -20.84 -5.22 7.70
C VAL A 250 -22.02 -4.92 8.62
N LYS A 251 -21.78 -4.23 9.74
CA LYS A 251 -22.82 -3.85 10.70
C LYS A 251 -23.93 -3.03 10.05
N VAL A 252 -23.58 -2.01 9.27
CA VAL A 252 -24.56 -1.17 8.57
C VAL A 252 -25.37 -1.96 7.54
N PHE A 253 -24.76 -2.88 6.81
CA PHE A 253 -25.49 -3.59 5.75
C PHE A 253 -26.46 -4.65 6.29
N TYR A 254 -26.03 -5.44 7.27
CA TYR A 254 -26.82 -6.58 7.76
C TYR A 254 -27.72 -6.24 8.95
N PHE A 255 -27.38 -5.22 9.74
CA PHE A 255 -28.04 -4.95 11.02
C PHE A 255 -28.68 -3.56 11.11
N SER A 256 -28.53 -2.69 10.12
CA SER A 256 -29.35 -1.48 10.06
C SER A 256 -30.76 -1.86 9.62
N LYS A 257 -31.71 -1.85 10.58
CA LYS A 257 -33.14 -1.99 10.30
C LYS A 257 -33.53 -0.94 9.26
N THR A 258 -34.06 -1.38 8.12
CA THR A 258 -34.87 -0.53 7.26
C THR A 258 -36.06 -0.06 8.10
N PRO A 259 -36.37 1.25 8.18
CA PRO A 259 -37.62 1.69 8.78
C PRO A 259 -38.75 0.96 8.05
N SER A 260 -39.60 0.25 8.79
CA SER A 260 -40.80 -0.33 8.22
C SER A 260 -41.62 0.79 7.56
N PRO A 261 -42.15 0.62 6.34
CA PRO A 261 -43.10 1.57 5.73
C PRO A 261 -44.44 1.63 6.47
N SER A 262 -44.66 0.81 7.52
CA SER A 262 -45.94 0.70 8.22
C SER A 262 -46.08 1.65 9.42
N SER A 263 -45.90 2.96 9.19
CA SER A 263 -46.49 3.98 10.07
C SER A 263 -46.76 5.25 9.27
N SER A 264 -47.80 5.19 8.44
CA SER A 264 -48.49 6.38 7.92
C SER A 264 -49.64 6.75 8.89
N PRO A 265 -50.09 8.02 8.89
CA PRO A 265 -50.11 8.85 10.09
C PRO A 265 -51.50 8.88 10.75
N VAL A 266 -51.57 8.67 12.06
CA VAL A 266 -52.80 8.93 12.82
C VAL A 266 -52.88 10.43 13.10
N GLY A 267 -53.59 11.11 12.21
CA GLY A 267 -54.36 12.34 12.44
C GLY A 267 -53.82 13.37 13.44
N ALA A 268 -52.95 14.27 12.99
CA ALA A 268 -52.87 15.58 13.61
C ALA A 268 -54.04 16.43 13.11
N LYS A 269 -55.10 16.50 13.93
CA LYS A 269 -56.25 17.40 13.78
C LYS A 269 -55.78 18.80 13.39
N VAL A 270 -56.32 19.29 12.27
CA VAL A 270 -56.44 20.72 11.96
C VAL A 270 -57.18 21.36 13.13
N ARG A 271 -56.48 22.18 13.93
CA ARG A 271 -57.12 23.13 14.84
C ARG A 271 -56.92 24.53 14.28
N SER A 272 -57.86 24.91 13.42
CA SER A 272 -58.22 26.31 13.22
C SER A 272 -58.66 26.89 14.55
N SER A 273 -58.00 27.95 15.00
CA SER A 273 -58.64 28.99 15.81
C SER A 273 -57.96 30.31 15.50
N LYS A 274 -58.69 31.11 14.74
CA LYS A 274 -58.58 32.56 14.64
C LYS A 274 -58.70 33.21 16.03
N LYS A 275 -58.11 34.41 16.11
CA LYS A 275 -58.53 35.64 16.82
C LYS A 275 -57.97 35.98 18.23
N GLU A 276 -57.53 37.25 18.26
CA GLU A 276 -57.60 38.27 19.33
C GLU A 276 -56.61 38.06 20.50
N GLU A 277 -55.72 38.98 20.86
CA GLU A 277 -55.54 40.43 20.64
C GLU A 277 -54.08 40.79 20.31
#